data_AF-A0A067NVZ5-F1
#
_entry.id   AF-A0A067NVZ5-F1
#
_cell.length_a   1.000
_cell.length_b   1.000
_cell.length_c   1.000
_cell.angle_alpha   90.00
_cell.angle_beta   90.00
_cell.angle_gamma   90.00
#
_symmetry.space_group_name_H-M   'P 1'
#
loop_
_entity.id
_entity.type
_entity.pdbx_description
1 polymer ?
#
loop_
_entity_poly.entity_id
_entity_poly.type
_entity_poly.pdbx_seq_one_letter_code
_entity_poly.pdbx_strand_id
1 'polypeptide(L)'
;MGALGLLDKAARFHLHLHRRNPESPLRNLVQMELYKLDPISWRKTGTNLLKDGQAKIDYEKDALYSVVMLNNSQVDLWPSLVYMDPNCYGITMLYHPNAKAKAAPLPKSSRLEVGTGGAGSEALSFELKHGKPLDSGFLKLFVTTSFVSMSVIEQGPLLSLQTAATAVTDNSFSKAGPDELWDTTHACINIQRMA
;
A
#
# COMPACT_ATOMS: atom_id res chain seq x y z
N MET A 1 27.31 -13.34 -6.44
CA MET A 1 26.15 -13.09 -5.56
C MET A 1 24.91 -13.50 -6.34
N GLY A 2 24.29 -14.61 -5.96
CA GLY A 2 23.67 -15.56 -6.90
C GLY A 2 22.17 -15.39 -7.14
N ALA A 3 21.71 -15.99 -8.23
CA ALA A 3 20.31 -16.04 -8.69
C ALA A 3 19.28 -16.41 -7.58
N LEU A 4 19.71 -17.09 -6.52
CA LEU A 4 18.87 -17.48 -5.39
C LEU A 4 18.25 -16.29 -4.65
N GLY A 5 18.99 -15.19 -4.45
CA GLY A 5 18.47 -14.01 -3.75
C GLY A 5 17.43 -13.23 -4.56
N LEU A 6 17.56 -13.25 -5.89
CA LEU A 6 16.56 -12.67 -6.79
C LEU A 6 15.29 -13.51 -6.82
N LEU A 7 15.44 -14.83 -6.89
CA LEU A 7 14.31 -15.76 -6.88
C LEU A 7 13.51 -15.66 -5.57
N ASP A 8 14.18 -15.55 -4.42
CA ASP A 8 13.50 -15.37 -3.13
C ASP A 8 12.67 -14.08 -3.09
N LYS A 9 13.26 -12.94 -3.51
CA LYS A 9 12.53 -11.67 -3.59
C LYS A 9 11.34 -11.73 -4.54
N ALA A 10 11.52 -12.33 -5.71
CA ALA A 10 10.44 -12.52 -6.67
C ALA A 10 9.33 -13.42 -6.11
N ALA A 11 9.69 -14.51 -5.42
CA ALA A 11 8.74 -15.42 -4.78
C ALA A 11 7.95 -14.74 -3.66
N ARG A 12 8.62 -14.01 -2.76
CA ARG A 12 7.98 -13.23 -1.70
C ARG A 12 7.09 -12.12 -2.24
N PHE A 13 7.56 -11.40 -3.26
CA PHE A 13 6.76 -10.40 -3.97
C PHE A 13 5.48 -11.02 -4.53
N HIS A 14 5.59 -12.12 -5.26
CA HIS A 14 4.45 -12.80 -5.86
C HIS A 14 3.49 -13.34 -4.81
N LEU A 15 4.01 -13.94 -3.73
CA LEU A 15 3.24 -14.39 -2.57
C LEU A 15 2.40 -13.25 -1.99
N HIS A 16 3.02 -12.11 -1.68
CA HIS A 16 2.32 -10.99 -1.07
C HIS A 16 1.35 -10.31 -2.05
N LEU A 17 1.67 -10.23 -3.34
CA LEU A 17 0.79 -9.67 -4.37
C LEU A 17 -0.49 -10.51 -4.54
N HIS A 18 -0.39 -11.83 -4.44
CA HIS A 18 -1.54 -12.74 -4.62
C HIS A 18 -2.17 -13.22 -3.31
N ARG A 19 -1.58 -12.89 -2.15
CA ARG A 19 -2.16 -13.18 -0.83
C ARG A 19 -3.56 -12.58 -0.76
N ARG A 20 -4.57 -13.44 -0.56
CA ARG A 20 -5.99 -13.09 -0.45
C ARG A 20 -6.66 -14.01 0.56
N ASN A 21 -7.71 -13.54 1.22
CA ASN A 21 -8.55 -14.40 2.04
C ASN A 21 -9.54 -15.14 1.13
N PRO A 22 -9.54 -16.48 1.04
CA PRO A 22 -10.49 -17.22 0.22
C PRO A 22 -11.96 -16.94 0.57
N GLU A 23 -12.25 -16.68 1.85
CA GLU A 23 -13.61 -16.36 2.33
C GLU A 23 -14.03 -14.93 1.96
N SER A 24 -13.06 -14.03 1.78
CA SER A 24 -13.24 -12.62 1.42
C SER A 24 -14.40 -11.91 2.17
N PRO A 25 -14.42 -11.92 3.52
CA PRO A 25 -15.54 -11.42 4.32
C PRO A 25 -15.79 -9.90 4.19
N LEU A 26 -14.81 -9.12 3.74
CA LEU A 26 -14.87 -7.68 3.52
C LEU A 26 -14.93 -7.30 2.03
N ARG A 27 -15.19 -8.28 1.16
CA ARG A 27 -15.29 -8.06 -0.29
C ARG A 27 -16.32 -6.97 -0.60
N ASN A 28 -15.93 -6.03 -1.47
CA ASN A 28 -16.73 -4.87 -1.89
C ASN A 28 -17.08 -3.87 -0.76
N LEU A 29 -16.72 -4.16 0.50
CA LEU A 29 -16.94 -3.28 1.65
C LEU A 29 -15.74 -2.37 1.92
N VAL A 30 -14.54 -2.77 1.47
CA VAL A 30 -13.32 -1.95 1.58
C VAL A 30 -12.82 -1.59 0.19
N GLN A 31 -12.55 -0.30 -0.04
CA GLN A 31 -12.17 0.24 -1.35
C GLN A 31 -11.02 1.23 -1.24
N MET A 32 -10.32 1.44 -2.35
CA MET A 32 -9.29 2.47 -2.49
C MET A 32 -9.67 3.44 -3.60
N GLU A 33 -9.43 4.71 -3.36
CA GLU A 33 -9.47 5.78 -4.35
C GLU A 33 -8.09 6.44 -4.43
N LEU A 34 -7.74 6.97 -5.60
CA LEU A 34 -6.48 7.67 -5.83
C LEU A 34 -6.78 9.04 -6.41
N TYR A 35 -6.17 10.08 -5.85
CA TYR A 35 -6.34 11.45 -6.31
C TYR A 35 -5.00 12.11 -6.54
N LYS A 36 -4.91 12.95 -7.57
CA LYS A 36 -3.79 13.90 -7.71
C LYS A 36 -4.01 15.05 -6.73
N LEU A 37 -2.95 15.56 -6.13
CA LEU A 37 -2.98 16.73 -5.25
C LEU A 37 -2.40 17.95 -5.95
N ASP A 38 -2.95 19.12 -5.59
CA ASP A 38 -2.32 20.40 -5.87
C ASP A 38 -1.12 20.58 -4.93
N PRO A 39 0.10 20.86 -5.44
CA PRO A 39 1.32 20.85 -4.64
C PRO A 39 1.41 22.00 -3.63
N ILE A 40 0.59 23.05 -3.79
CA ILE A 40 0.58 24.22 -2.89
C ILE A 40 -0.46 24.03 -1.80
N SER A 41 -1.69 23.71 -2.18
CA SER A 41 -2.84 23.61 -1.27
C SER A 41 -3.06 22.23 -0.67
N TRP A 42 -2.40 21.19 -1.20
CA TRP A 42 -2.59 19.77 -0.82
C TRP A 42 -4.03 19.27 -0.99
N ARG A 43 -4.82 19.98 -1.79
CA ARG A 43 -6.21 19.60 -2.09
C ARG A 43 -6.24 18.69 -3.30
N LYS A 44 -7.18 17.74 -3.29
CA LYS A 44 -7.47 16.87 -4.44
C LYS A 44 -7.82 17.70 -5.65
N THR A 45 -7.20 17.37 -6.78
CA THR A 45 -7.49 17.92 -8.10
C THR A 45 -8.10 16.82 -8.97
N GLY A 46 -9.16 17.16 -9.69
CA GLY A 46 -9.84 16.22 -10.59
C GLY A 46 -10.68 15.16 -9.89
N THR A 47 -10.72 13.97 -10.49
CA THR A 47 -11.59 12.85 -10.06
C THR A 47 -10.76 11.66 -9.58
N ASN A 48 -11.41 10.63 -9.04
CA ASN A 48 -10.74 9.39 -8.68
C ASN A 48 -10.07 8.77 -9.92
N LEU A 49 -8.75 8.59 -9.84
CA LEU A 49 -7.92 8.00 -10.89
C LEU A 49 -8.01 6.48 -10.92
N LEU A 50 -8.40 5.84 -9.80
CA LEU A 50 -8.65 4.40 -9.74
C LEU A 50 -10.05 4.09 -10.29
N LYS A 51 -10.07 3.39 -11.42
CA LYS A 51 -11.28 2.87 -12.07
C LYS A 51 -11.10 1.38 -12.28
N ASP A 52 -12.04 0.57 -11.78
CA ASP A 52 -12.00 -0.89 -11.89
C ASP A 52 -10.67 -1.51 -11.43
N GLY A 53 -10.11 -0.98 -10.34
CA GLY A 53 -8.83 -1.45 -9.78
C GLY A 53 -7.60 -1.03 -10.58
N GLN A 54 -7.73 -0.08 -11.53
CA GLN A 54 -6.63 0.38 -12.37
C GLN A 54 -6.58 1.90 -12.43
N ALA A 55 -5.37 2.47 -12.40
CA ALA A 55 -5.12 3.87 -12.73
C ALA A 55 -4.18 3.96 -13.94
N LYS A 56 -4.49 4.87 -14.85
CA LYS A 56 -3.59 5.32 -15.91
C LYS A 56 -3.23 6.77 -15.60
N ILE A 57 -1.94 7.02 -15.40
CA ILE A 57 -1.41 8.29 -14.93
C ILE A 57 -0.43 8.79 -15.98
N ASP A 58 -0.65 10.00 -16.48
CA ASP A 58 0.34 10.70 -17.26
C ASP A 58 1.45 11.20 -16.33
N TYR A 59 2.70 10.87 -16.65
CA TYR A 59 3.84 11.21 -15.83
C TYR A 59 4.04 12.71 -15.80
N GLU A 60 3.99 13.26 -14.60
CA GLU A 60 4.31 14.64 -14.30
C GLU A 60 5.35 14.65 -13.18
N LYS A 61 6.48 15.31 -13.44
CA LYS A 61 7.57 15.38 -12.47
C LYS A 61 7.07 16.08 -11.20
N ASP A 62 7.40 15.51 -10.05
CA ASP A 62 7.06 16.03 -8.72
C ASP A 62 5.55 16.10 -8.42
N ALA A 63 4.71 15.40 -9.20
CA ALA A 63 3.29 15.28 -8.92
C ALA A 63 3.04 14.49 -7.62
N LEU A 64 2.13 15.02 -6.81
CA LEU A 64 1.74 14.45 -5.54
C LEU A 64 0.37 13.76 -5.65
N TYR A 65 0.19 12.70 -4.90
CA TYR A 65 -1.03 11.90 -4.88
C TYR A 65 -1.46 11.57 -3.45
N SER A 66 -2.77 11.36 -3.27
CA SER A 66 -3.33 10.76 -2.06
C SER A 66 -4.13 9.51 -2.37
N VAL A 67 -4.07 8.54 -1.45
CA VAL A 67 -4.91 7.35 -1.44
C VAL A 67 -5.95 7.50 -0.35
N VAL A 68 -7.22 7.36 -0.72
CA VAL A 68 -8.34 7.31 0.23
C VAL A 68 -8.77 5.87 0.38
N MET A 69 -8.71 5.36 1.60
CA MET A 69 -9.27 4.07 1.97
C MET A 69 -10.68 4.28 2.49
N LEU A 70 -11.65 3.56 1.92
CA LEU A 70 -13.05 3.60 2.32
C LEU A 70 -13.40 2.31 3.05
N ASN A 71 -14.04 2.42 4.21
CA ASN A 71 -14.60 1.29 4.95
C ASN A 71 -16.12 1.44 5.03
N ASN A 72 -16.83 0.70 4.19
CA ASN A 72 -18.28 0.61 4.18
C ASN A 72 -18.81 -0.57 5.00
N SER A 73 -17.92 -1.31 5.68
CA SER A 73 -18.32 -2.40 6.58
C SER A 73 -18.87 -1.86 7.91
N GLN A 74 -19.36 -2.78 8.75
CA GLN A 74 -19.86 -2.48 10.09
C GLN A 74 -18.83 -2.73 11.19
N VAL A 75 -17.57 -3.01 10.82
CA VAL A 75 -16.46 -3.27 11.75
C VAL A 75 -15.35 -2.24 11.58
N ASP A 76 -14.64 -1.98 12.67
CA ASP A 76 -13.47 -1.11 12.68
C ASP A 76 -12.25 -1.88 12.17
N LEU A 77 -11.43 -1.23 11.33
CA LEU A 77 -10.34 -1.88 10.60
C LEU A 77 -8.98 -1.23 10.87
N TRP A 78 -7.96 -2.07 10.85
CA TRP A 78 -6.55 -1.74 10.90
C TRP A 78 -5.96 -1.91 9.50
N PRO A 79 -5.84 -0.83 8.70
CA PRO A 79 -5.31 -0.90 7.35
C PRO A 79 -3.79 -0.82 7.35
N SER A 80 -3.17 -1.56 6.44
CA SER A 80 -1.76 -1.42 6.03
C SER A 80 -1.70 -1.28 4.51
N LEU A 81 -1.20 -0.14 4.03
CA LEU A 81 -1.11 0.17 2.61
C LEU A 81 0.35 0.03 2.17
N VAL A 82 0.58 -0.70 1.08
CA VAL A 82 1.91 -0.87 0.48
C VAL A 82 1.92 -0.54 -1.00
N TYR A 83 3.07 -0.05 -1.46
CA TYR A 83 3.42 0.04 -2.87
C TYR A 83 4.35 -1.13 -3.23
N MET A 84 4.05 -1.81 -4.33
CA MET A 84 4.82 -2.94 -4.83
C MET A 84 5.37 -2.60 -6.22
N ASP A 85 6.70 -2.56 -6.36
CA ASP A 85 7.39 -2.28 -7.62
C ASP A 85 7.85 -3.59 -8.29
N PRO A 86 7.19 -4.02 -9.39
CA PRO A 86 7.56 -5.24 -10.11
C PRO A 86 8.92 -5.14 -10.82
N ASN A 87 9.48 -3.96 -11.06
CA ASN A 87 10.78 -3.81 -11.71
C ASN A 87 11.95 -4.22 -10.83
N CYS A 88 11.78 -4.12 -9.50
CA CYS A 88 12.83 -4.47 -8.54
C CYS A 88 12.36 -5.44 -7.44
N TYR A 89 11.13 -5.94 -7.54
CA TYR A 89 10.45 -6.74 -6.52
C TYR A 89 10.39 -6.06 -5.15
N GLY A 90 10.38 -4.72 -5.15
CA GLY A 90 10.31 -3.91 -3.95
C GLY A 90 8.91 -3.90 -3.35
N ILE A 91 8.83 -3.88 -2.03
CA ILE A 91 7.59 -3.67 -1.27
C ILE A 91 7.88 -2.58 -0.23
N THR A 92 7.22 -1.45 -0.36
CA THR A 92 7.39 -0.28 0.50
C THR A 92 6.07 -0.01 1.24
N MET A 93 6.12 0.13 2.57
CA MET A 93 4.93 0.57 3.32
C MET A 93 4.66 2.04 3.03
N LEU A 94 3.44 2.35 2.56
CA LEU A 94 2.96 3.71 2.38
C LEU A 94 2.19 4.20 3.61
N TYR A 95 1.56 3.27 4.33
CA TYR A 95 0.90 3.55 5.60
C TYR A 95 0.96 2.30 6.47
N HIS A 96 1.33 2.51 7.73
CA HIS A 96 1.17 1.53 8.80
C HIS A 96 0.34 2.14 9.93
N PRO A 97 -0.55 1.36 10.57
CA PRO A 97 -1.26 1.87 11.72
C PRO A 97 -0.29 2.09 12.89
N ASN A 98 -0.62 3.04 13.78
CA ASN A 98 0.15 3.24 15.00
C ASN A 98 -0.15 2.11 16.00
N ALA A 99 0.86 1.32 16.36
CA ALA A 99 0.74 0.21 17.32
C ALA A 99 0.22 0.64 18.70
N LYS A 100 0.38 1.91 19.07
CA LYS A 100 -0.09 2.47 20.34
C LYS A 100 -1.48 3.11 20.23
N ALA A 101 -2.11 3.08 19.06
CA ALA A 101 -3.45 3.61 18.88
C ALA A 101 -4.45 2.83 19.74
N LYS A 102 -5.34 3.54 20.42
CA LYS A 102 -6.38 2.93 21.27
C LYS A 102 -7.58 2.39 20.47
N ALA A 103 -7.71 2.80 19.21
CA ALA A 103 -8.80 2.45 18.33
C ALA A 103 -8.27 2.27 16.90
N ALA A 104 -9.00 1.50 16.09
CA ALA A 104 -8.63 1.26 14.72
C ALA A 104 -8.71 2.59 13.91
N PRO A 105 -7.69 2.91 13.09
CA PRO A 105 -7.63 4.20 12.40
C PRO A 105 -8.58 4.28 11.19
N LEU A 106 -9.20 3.17 10.79
CA LEU A 106 -10.27 3.14 9.79
C LEU A 106 -11.56 2.58 10.41
N PRO A 107 -12.30 3.38 11.20
CA PRO A 107 -13.57 2.98 11.79
C PRO A 107 -14.60 2.50 10.75
N LYS A 108 -15.63 1.79 11.22
CA LYS A 108 -16.79 1.42 10.39
C LYS A 108 -17.42 2.63 9.72
N SER A 109 -17.91 2.45 8.48
CA SER A 109 -18.59 3.49 7.71
C SER A 109 -17.81 4.82 7.61
N SER A 110 -16.48 4.73 7.49
CA SER A 110 -15.59 5.89 7.52
C SER A 110 -14.55 5.84 6.38
N ARG A 111 -13.67 6.85 6.35
CA ARG A 111 -12.56 6.92 5.40
C ARG A 111 -11.27 7.36 6.09
N LEU A 112 -10.15 6.88 5.57
CA LEU A 112 -8.81 7.30 5.97
C LEU A 112 -8.04 7.74 4.72
N GLU A 113 -7.44 8.92 4.79
CA GLU A 113 -6.66 9.48 3.68
C GLU A 113 -5.16 9.49 4.02
N VAL A 114 -4.36 9.01 3.07
CA VAL A 114 -2.90 8.90 3.14
C VAL A 114 -2.33 9.65 1.93
N GLY A 115 -1.22 10.34 2.09
CA GLY A 115 -0.51 11.08 1.06
C GLY A 115 -0.64 12.60 1.15
N THR A 116 -1.25 13.13 2.22
CA THR A 116 -1.58 14.56 2.35
C THR A 116 -0.53 15.39 3.10
N GLY A 117 0.63 14.82 3.43
CA GLY A 117 1.70 15.53 4.14
C GLY A 117 1.40 15.83 5.62
N GLY A 118 0.29 15.30 6.15
CA GLY A 118 -0.07 15.40 7.57
C GLY A 118 0.78 14.51 8.48
N ALA A 119 0.64 14.68 9.80
CA ALA A 119 1.39 13.92 10.80
C ALA A 119 1.17 12.39 10.62
N GLY A 120 2.20 11.70 10.11
CA GLY A 120 2.20 10.26 9.88
C GLY A 120 1.99 9.81 8.43
N SER A 121 1.94 10.73 7.45
CA SER A 121 1.87 10.36 6.04
C SER A 121 2.74 11.25 5.16
N GLU A 122 3.81 10.67 4.62
CA GLU A 122 4.56 11.27 3.52
C GLU A 122 3.70 11.38 2.26
N ALA A 123 4.03 12.35 1.39
CA ALA A 123 3.33 12.53 0.14
C ALA A 123 3.64 11.38 -0.82
N LEU A 124 2.63 10.89 -1.55
CA LEU A 124 2.86 9.84 -2.53
C LEU A 124 3.27 10.47 -3.85
N SER A 125 4.41 10.06 -4.38
CA SER A 125 4.85 10.40 -5.73
C SER A 125 5.20 9.13 -6.49
N PHE A 126 5.01 9.17 -7.81
CA PHE A 126 5.37 8.07 -8.68
C PHE A 126 6.48 8.52 -9.62
N GLU A 127 7.64 7.87 -9.54
CA GLU A 127 8.77 8.19 -10.37
C GLU A 127 8.77 7.35 -11.65
N LEU A 128 8.99 8.00 -12.79
CA LEU A 128 9.27 7.33 -14.06
C LEU A 128 10.75 7.49 -14.39
N LYS A 129 11.49 6.39 -14.41
CA LYS A 129 12.94 6.41 -14.72
C LYS A 129 13.23 7.10 -16.05
N HIS A 130 14.33 7.83 -16.11
CA HIS A 130 14.73 8.54 -17.33
C HIS A 130 14.82 7.58 -18.53
N GLY A 131 14.31 8.02 -19.69
CA GLY A 131 14.28 7.22 -20.91
C GLY A 131 13.23 6.09 -20.95
N LYS A 132 12.51 5.79 -19.87
CA LYS A 132 11.41 4.82 -19.92
C LYS A 132 10.10 5.50 -20.36
N PRO A 133 9.37 4.93 -21.35
CA PRO A 133 8.08 5.46 -21.78
C PRO A 133 6.92 5.07 -20.85
N LEU A 134 7.09 3.98 -20.09
CA LEU A 134 6.06 3.39 -19.23
C LEU A 134 6.70 2.82 -17.96
N ASP A 135 5.98 2.92 -16.85
CA ASP A 135 6.22 2.14 -15.63
C ASP A 135 4.90 1.61 -15.06
N SER A 136 4.99 0.61 -14.18
CA SER A 136 3.83 0.02 -13.51
C SER A 136 4.15 -0.33 -12.07
N GLY A 137 3.16 -0.19 -11.19
CA GLY A 137 3.24 -0.61 -9.80
C GLY A 137 1.90 -1.10 -9.28
N PHE A 138 1.90 -1.64 -8.07
CA PHE A 138 0.66 -2.05 -7.40
C PHE A 138 0.51 -1.33 -6.07
N LEU A 139 -0.67 -0.78 -5.82
CA LEU A 139 -1.10 -0.46 -4.47
C LEU A 139 -1.76 -1.71 -3.90
N LYS A 140 -1.34 -2.13 -2.71
CA LYS A 140 -1.99 -3.24 -2.02
C LYS A 140 -2.35 -2.85 -0.60
N LEU A 141 -3.62 -3.04 -0.27
CA LEU A 141 -4.20 -2.78 1.03
C LEU A 141 -4.49 -4.10 1.72
N PHE A 142 -3.93 -4.27 2.92
CA PHE A 142 -4.27 -5.31 3.87
C PHE A 142 -5.14 -4.69 4.96
N VAL A 143 -6.24 -5.35 5.32
CA VAL A 143 -7.10 -4.92 6.43
C VAL A 143 -7.36 -6.07 7.37
N THR A 144 -7.36 -5.78 8.66
CA THR A 144 -7.63 -6.72 9.76
C THR A 144 -8.53 -6.05 10.80
N THR A 145 -9.30 -6.82 11.56
CA THR A 145 -10.09 -6.29 12.71
C THR A 145 -9.24 -6.05 13.97
N SER A 146 -8.04 -6.64 14.01
CA SER A 146 -7.03 -6.48 15.06
C SER A 146 -5.79 -5.76 14.51
N PHE A 147 -4.99 -5.12 15.37
CA PHE A 147 -3.70 -4.58 14.95
C PHE A 147 -2.74 -5.72 14.59
N VAL A 148 -2.19 -5.69 13.38
CA VAL A 148 -1.12 -6.59 12.95
C VAL A 148 -0.01 -5.75 12.34
N SER A 149 1.22 -5.94 12.82
CA SER A 149 2.39 -5.31 12.21
C SER A 149 2.70 -5.96 10.87
N MET A 150 2.48 -5.22 9.78
CA MET A 150 2.75 -5.71 8.43
C MET A 150 4.17 -5.34 7.94
N SER A 151 5.00 -4.65 8.72
CA SER A 151 6.37 -4.26 8.31
C SER A 151 7.26 -5.44 7.92
N VAL A 152 6.94 -6.67 8.36
CA VAL A 152 7.64 -7.91 7.98
C VAL A 152 7.60 -8.20 6.47
N ILE A 153 6.65 -7.62 5.73
CA ILE A 153 6.53 -7.81 4.28
C ILE A 153 7.40 -6.85 3.47
N GLU A 154 8.03 -5.85 4.10
CA GLU A 154 8.87 -4.89 3.37
C GLU A 154 10.05 -5.58 2.69
N GLN A 155 10.32 -5.12 1.47
CA GLN A 155 11.42 -5.60 0.65
C GLN A 155 12.11 -4.39 0.03
N GLY A 156 13.34 -4.11 0.46
CA GLY A 156 14.16 -3.06 -0.14
C GLY A 156 14.52 -3.36 -1.61
N PRO A 157 14.77 -2.33 -2.43
CA PRO A 157 15.23 -2.51 -3.80
C PRO A 157 16.49 -3.39 -3.87
N LEU A 158 16.71 -4.05 -5.00
CA LEU A 158 17.84 -4.98 -5.23
C LEU A 158 19.24 -4.39 -4.99
N LEU A 159 19.38 -3.06 -4.85
CA LEU A 159 20.65 -2.35 -4.67
C LEU A 159 20.74 -1.55 -3.35
N SER A 160 20.39 -2.17 -2.23
CA SER A 160 20.90 -1.75 -0.93
C SER A 160 21.35 -2.97 -0.11
N LEU A 161 22.62 -3.35 -0.29
CA LEU A 161 23.35 -4.06 0.76
C LEU A 161 24.14 -3.00 1.54
N GLN A 162 23.66 -2.64 2.72
CA GLN A 162 24.48 -2.24 3.86
C GLN A 162 23.64 -2.22 5.15
N THR A 163 23.77 -3.33 5.86
CA THR A 163 24.01 -3.47 7.30
C THR A 163 22.97 -3.00 8.33
N ALA A 164 22.52 -3.99 9.11
CA ALA A 164 21.92 -3.94 10.45
C ALA A 164 20.60 -3.16 10.60
N ALA A 165 19.51 -3.72 10.06
CA ALA A 165 18.21 -3.48 10.65
C ALA A 165 18.13 -4.30 11.95
N THR A 166 18.10 -3.62 13.09
CA THR A 166 17.63 -4.20 14.36
C THR A 166 16.20 -4.70 14.12
N ALA A 167 16.07 -6.01 13.94
CA ALA A 167 14.78 -6.66 13.93
C ALA A 167 14.12 -6.37 15.27
N VAL A 168 13.10 -5.51 15.27
CA VAL A 168 12.17 -5.42 16.40
C VAL A 168 11.33 -6.68 16.32
N THR A 169 11.82 -7.77 16.93
CA THR A 169 11.06 -9.00 17.11
C THR A 169 10.05 -8.77 18.22
N ASP A 170 8.98 -8.05 17.92
CA ASP A 170 7.76 -8.18 18.73
C ASP A 170 6.98 -9.36 18.16
N ASN A 171 7.38 -10.56 18.60
CA ASN A 171 6.90 -11.84 18.09
C ASN A 171 5.59 -12.26 18.79
N SER A 172 4.76 -11.29 19.18
CA SER A 172 3.45 -11.52 19.78
C SER A 172 2.41 -11.79 18.69
N PHE A 173 2.48 -12.98 18.08
CA PHE A 173 1.35 -13.51 17.33
C PHE A 173 0.24 -13.84 18.32
N SER A 174 -0.69 -12.91 18.54
CA SER A 174 -1.93 -13.20 19.26
C SER A 174 -2.72 -14.25 18.49
N LYS A 175 -3.16 -15.30 19.20
CA LYS A 175 -3.97 -16.38 18.65
C LYS A 175 -5.24 -15.80 18.05
N ALA A 176 -5.53 -16.14 16.79
CA ALA A 176 -6.63 -15.53 16.08
C ALA A 176 -7.97 -15.78 16.79
N GLY A 177 -8.69 -14.72 17.09
CA GLY A 177 -10.02 -14.82 17.68
C GLY A 177 -11.05 -15.35 16.66
N PRO A 178 -12.17 -15.95 17.10
CA PRO A 178 -13.22 -16.42 16.19
C PRO A 178 -13.83 -15.30 15.31
N ASP A 179 -13.68 -14.03 15.72
CA ASP A 179 -14.17 -12.84 15.00
C ASP A 179 -13.06 -12.07 14.24
N GLU A 180 -11.88 -12.68 14.05
CA GLU A 180 -10.76 -12.02 13.38
C GLU A 180 -10.91 -12.09 11.86
N LEU A 181 -11.52 -11.04 11.31
CA LEU A 181 -11.69 -10.88 9.88
C LEU A 181 -10.45 -10.18 9.31
N TRP A 182 -10.01 -10.66 8.15
CA TRP A 182 -8.98 -10.01 7.37
C TRP A 182 -9.29 -10.12 5.88
N ASP A 183 -8.81 -9.16 5.13
CA ASP A 183 -8.94 -9.17 3.69
C ASP A 183 -7.86 -8.34 3.01
N THR A 184 -7.81 -8.45 1.68
CA THR A 184 -6.90 -7.64 0.87
C THR A 184 -7.60 -7.11 -0.36
N THR A 185 -7.26 -5.90 -0.76
CA THR A 185 -7.58 -5.35 -2.08
C THR A 185 -6.32 -4.78 -2.71
N HIS A 186 -6.26 -4.75 -4.04
CA HIS A 186 -5.12 -4.18 -4.75
C HIS A 186 -5.59 -3.41 -5.97
N ALA A 187 -4.73 -2.51 -6.43
CA ALA A 187 -4.91 -1.77 -7.66
C ALA A 187 -3.62 -1.71 -8.46
N CYS A 188 -3.73 -1.69 -9.78
CA CYS A 188 -2.62 -1.52 -10.70
C CYS A 188 -2.49 -0.05 -11.09
N ILE A 189 -1.28 0.49 -10.99
CA ILE A 189 -0.93 1.85 -11.39
C ILE A 189 -0.06 1.76 -12.62
N ASN A 190 -0.47 2.40 -13.72
CA ASN A 190 0.30 2.50 -14.95
C ASN A 190 0.67 3.95 -15.19
N ILE A 191 1.96 4.23 -15.31
CA ILE A 191 2.51 5.58 -15.45
C ILE A 191 3.12 5.69 -16.84
N GLN A 192 2.59 6.54 -17.69
CA GLN A 192 3.06 6.72 -19.06
C GLN A 192 3.60 8.13 -19.25
N ARG A 193 4.69 8.27 -20.03
CA ARG A 193 5.10 9.59 -20.50
C ARG A 193 4.16 10.00 -21.64
N MET A 194 3.59 11.20 -21.57
CA MET A 194 2.90 11.75 -22.74
C MET A 194 3.91 11.82 -23.90
N ALA A 195 3.47 11.33 -25.05
CA ALA A 195 4.22 11.38 -26.30
C ALA A 195 4.32 12.82 -26.82
#